data_AF-A0A934XT61-F1
#
_entry.id   AF-A0A934XT61-F1
#
_cell.length_a   1.000
_cell.length_b   1.000
_cell.length_c   1.000
_cell.angle_alpha   90.00
_cell.angle_beta   90.00
_cell.angle_gamma   90.00
#
_symmetry.space_group_name_H-M   'P 1'
#
loop_
_entity.id
_entity.type
_entity.pdbx_description
1 polymer ?
#
loop_
_entity_poly.entity_id
_entity_poly.type
_entity_poly.pdbx_seq_one_letter_code
_entity_poly.pdbx_strand_id
1 'polypeptide(L)'
;MNLSRRARLLLGLLLSLLIIFIFAARAFRHAPRPLVDETIQPWMSVGYIARSYRVPPTVLLETLGLPARPDHRPLSAVAAEQKRPVNELIAILNQAITAYRAANPTSALQTAEPQHPPSLLQRLFGLEPRRAP
;
A
#
# COMPACT_ATOMS: atom_id res chain seq x y z
N MET A 1 24.59 -47.46 -11.21
CA MET A 1 24.30 -46.02 -11.44
C MET A 1 24.01 -45.36 -10.10
N ASN A 2 24.96 -44.59 -9.58
CA ASN A 2 25.18 -44.45 -8.13
C ASN A 2 24.15 -43.53 -7.45
N LEU A 3 23.18 -44.13 -6.75
CA LEU A 3 22.09 -43.45 -6.04
C LEU A 3 22.59 -42.40 -5.04
N SER A 4 23.72 -42.69 -4.38
CA SER A 4 24.41 -41.77 -3.45
C SER A 4 25.11 -40.59 -4.13
N ARG A 5 25.45 -40.68 -5.42
CA ARG A 5 25.92 -39.52 -6.21
C ARG A 5 24.75 -38.64 -6.60
N ARG A 6 23.63 -39.24 -7.03
CA ARG A 6 22.39 -38.51 -7.36
C ARG A 6 21.80 -37.79 -6.15
N ALA A 7 21.77 -38.45 -4.99
CA ALA A 7 21.29 -37.86 -3.75
C ALA A 7 22.11 -36.64 -3.31
N ARG A 8 23.44 -36.69 -3.44
CA ARG A 8 24.32 -35.54 -3.15
C ARG A 8 24.08 -34.36 -4.11
N LEU A 9 23.87 -34.63 -5.39
CA LEU A 9 23.55 -33.60 -6.38
C LEU A 9 22.18 -32.95 -6.11
N LEU A 10 21.16 -33.76 -5.80
CA LEU A 10 19.83 -33.27 -5.45
C LEU A 10 19.84 -32.45 -4.15
N LEU A 11 20.60 -32.88 -3.15
CA LEU A 11 20.73 -32.15 -1.88
C LEU A 11 21.38 -30.78 -2.08
N GLY A 12 22.47 -30.72 -2.86
CA GLY A 12 23.11 -29.45 -3.21
C GLY A 12 22.19 -28.52 -4.00
N LEU A 13 21.43 -29.07 -4.95
CA LEU A 13 20.45 -28.32 -5.73
C LEU A 13 19.34 -27.73 -4.85
N LEU A 14 18.76 -28.54 -3.96
CA LEU A 14 17.73 -28.08 -3.02
C LEU A 14 18.24 -26.98 -2.11
N LEU A 15 19.47 -27.12 -1.61
CA LEU A 15 20.09 -26.12 -0.74
C LEU A 15 20.33 -24.79 -1.47
N SER A 16 20.76 -24.85 -2.73
CA SER A 16 20.93 -23.67 -3.58
C SER A 16 19.60 -22.97 -3.86
N LEU A 17 18.56 -23.74 -4.22
CA LEU A 17 17.19 -23.21 -4.39
C LEU A 17 16.66 -22.56 -3.11
N LEU A 18 16.91 -23.17 -1.95
CA LEU A 18 16.49 -22.62 -0.67
C LEU A 18 17.21 -21.29 -0.36
N ILE A 19 18.51 -21.21 -0.60
CA ILE A 19 19.29 -19.96 -0.41
C ILE A 19 18.80 -18.87 -1.36
N ILE A 20 18.61 -19.19 -2.64
CA ILE A 20 18.06 -18.26 -3.64
C ILE A 20 16.67 -17.78 -3.22
N PHE A 21 15.81 -18.68 -2.73
CA PHE A 21 14.47 -18.32 -2.26
C PHE A 21 14.51 -17.39 -1.04
N ILE A 22 15.36 -17.69 -0.05
CA ILE A 22 15.54 -16.83 1.14
C ILE A 22 16.09 -15.46 0.72
N PHE A 23 17.09 -15.43 -0.16
CA PHE A 23 17.69 -14.18 -0.65
C PHE A 23 16.70 -13.38 -1.50
N ALA A 24 15.92 -14.02 -2.37
CA ALA A 24 14.88 -13.37 -3.14
C ALA A 24 13.81 -12.79 -2.21
N ALA A 25 13.29 -13.57 -1.26
CA ALA A 25 12.33 -13.10 -0.28
C ALA A 25 12.87 -11.93 0.55
N ARG A 26 14.16 -11.93 0.90
CA ARG A 26 14.81 -10.82 1.61
C ARG A 26 15.07 -9.62 0.70
N ALA A 27 15.43 -9.81 -0.57
CA ALA A 27 15.65 -8.76 -1.55
C ALA A 27 14.35 -8.05 -1.93
N PHE A 28 13.24 -8.78 -2.04
CA PHE A 28 11.91 -8.17 -2.17
C PHE A 28 11.52 -7.32 -0.95
N ARG A 29 12.04 -7.63 0.25
CA ARG A 29 11.91 -6.76 1.43
C ARG A 29 12.84 -5.53 1.40
N HIS A 30 13.77 -5.44 0.45
CA HIS A 30 14.77 -4.36 0.34
C HIS A 30 14.77 -3.66 -1.02
N ALA A 31 13.76 -3.90 -1.87
CA ALA A 31 13.68 -3.25 -3.17
C ALA A 31 13.55 -1.72 -2.99
N PRO A 32 14.39 -0.92 -3.68
CA PRO A 32 14.38 0.53 -3.56
C PRO A 32 13.06 1.10 -4.05
N ARG A 33 12.50 2.04 -3.27
CA ARG A 33 11.19 2.64 -3.50
C ARG A 33 11.20 3.52 -4.77
N PRO A 34 10.18 3.44 -5.64
CA PRO A 34 9.90 4.49 -6.62
C PRO A 34 9.67 5.83 -5.90
N LEU A 35 10.20 6.89 -6.50
CA LEU A 35 10.28 8.24 -5.95
C LEU A 35 8.88 8.89 -5.86
N VAL A 36 8.68 9.66 -4.78
CA VAL A 36 7.60 10.63 -4.52
C VAL A 36 6.29 10.07 -3.96
N ASP A 37 6.33 9.76 -2.66
CA ASP A 37 5.29 10.16 -1.70
C ASP A 37 5.96 10.35 -0.33
N GLU A 38 5.45 11.29 0.46
CA GLU A 38 6.01 11.70 1.77
C GLU A 38 6.20 10.48 2.69
N THR A 39 7.45 10.16 3.06
CA THR A 39 7.79 8.97 3.86
C THR A 39 6.88 8.88 5.09
N ILE A 40 6.04 7.84 5.17
CA ILE A 40 5.15 7.61 6.31
C ILE A 40 5.96 7.66 7.60
N GLN A 41 5.64 8.63 8.46
CA GLN A 41 6.29 8.84 9.75
C GLN A 41 5.49 8.17 10.88
N PRO A 42 6.16 7.71 11.96
CA PRO A 42 5.51 7.07 13.11
C PRO A 42 4.45 7.93 13.82
N TRP A 43 4.55 9.26 13.73
CA TRP A 43 3.62 10.19 14.35
C TRP A 43 2.35 10.43 13.50
N MET A 44 2.34 10.01 12.23
CA MET A 44 1.19 10.20 11.34
C MET A 44 0.04 9.26 11.73
N SER A 45 -1.19 9.75 11.70
CA SER A 45 -2.38 8.92 11.89
C SER A 45 -2.76 8.17 10.62
N VAL A 46 -3.46 7.04 10.76
CA VAL A 46 -3.92 6.23 9.62
C VAL A 46 -4.82 7.06 8.68
N GLY A 47 -5.70 7.88 9.25
CA GLY A 47 -6.55 8.77 8.46
C GLY A 47 -5.76 9.86 7.71
N TYR A 48 -4.70 10.40 8.30
CA TYR A 48 -3.82 11.35 7.63
C TYR A 48 -3.05 10.71 6.48
N ILE A 49 -2.52 9.50 6.69
CA ILE A 49 -1.83 8.72 5.66
C ILE A 49 -2.79 8.40 4.50
N ALA A 50 -4.00 7.92 4.80
CA ALA A 50 -5.05 7.65 3.81
C ALA A 50 -5.30 8.86 2.93
N ARG A 51 -5.44 10.05 3.54
CA ARG A 51 -5.69 11.30 2.82
C ARG A 51 -4.49 11.78 2.01
N SER A 52 -3.29 11.68 2.56
CA SER A 52 -2.05 12.11 1.89
C SER A 52 -1.77 11.26 0.64
N TYR A 53 -2.00 9.96 0.76
CA TYR A 53 -1.78 9.00 -0.33
C TYR A 53 -3.02 8.79 -1.23
N ARG A 54 -4.13 9.50 -0.94
CA ARG A 54 -5.44 9.43 -1.62
C ARG A 54 -5.99 8.00 -1.74
N VAL A 55 -5.85 7.22 -0.67
CA VAL A 55 -6.40 5.86 -0.52
C VAL A 55 -7.57 5.90 0.46
N PRO A 56 -8.66 5.14 0.23
CA PRO A 56 -9.74 5.07 1.21
C PRO A 56 -9.23 4.59 2.58
N PRO A 57 -9.59 5.27 3.68
CA PRO A 57 -9.12 4.90 5.01
C PRO A 57 -9.58 3.51 5.42
N THR A 58 -10.70 3.02 4.90
CA THR A 58 -11.22 1.68 5.13
C THR A 58 -10.25 0.59 4.70
N VAL A 59 -9.60 0.75 3.54
CA VAL A 59 -8.61 -0.20 3.02
C VAL A 59 -7.41 -0.29 3.96
N LEU A 60 -6.92 0.86 4.46
CA LEU A 60 -5.80 0.88 5.39
C LEU A 60 -6.19 0.33 6.77
N LEU A 61 -7.36 0.69 7.29
CA LEU A 61 -7.85 0.19 8.58
C LEU A 61 -8.05 -1.33 8.55
N GLU A 62 -8.62 -1.88 7.47
CA GLU A 62 -8.79 -3.32 7.27
C GLU A 62 -7.43 -4.04 7.25
N THR A 63 -6.44 -3.49 6.55
CA THR A 63 -5.09 -4.08 6.51
C THR A 63 -4.39 -4.09 7.86
N LEU A 64 -4.72 -3.14 8.76
CA LEU A 64 -4.21 -3.08 10.13
C LEU A 64 -5.09 -3.85 11.13
N GLY A 65 -6.20 -4.44 10.70
CA GLY A 65 -7.17 -5.08 11.58
C GLY A 65 -7.84 -4.11 12.57
N LEU A 66 -7.89 -2.82 12.23
CA LEU A 66 -8.52 -1.79 13.03
C LEU A 66 -10.01 -1.69 12.70
N PRO A 67 -10.86 -1.26 13.66
CA PRO A 67 -12.26 -0.98 13.37
C PRO A 67 -12.37 0.09 12.29
N ALA A 68 -13.41 0.02 11.45
CA ALA A 68 -13.71 0.99 10.41
C ALA A 68 -14.23 2.34 10.97
N ARG A 69 -13.65 2.80 12.08
CA ARG A 69 -13.93 4.07 12.73
C ARG A 69 -12.77 5.02 12.48
N PRO A 70 -13.03 6.34 12.30
CA PRO A 70 -11.97 7.33 12.24
C PRO A 70 -11.10 7.24 13.50
N ASP A 71 -9.82 6.95 13.29
CA ASP A 71 -8.82 6.88 14.35
C ASP A 71 -7.78 7.98 14.12
N HIS A 72 -7.61 8.81 15.14
CA HIS A 72 -6.68 9.93 15.16
C HIS A 72 -5.38 9.60 15.90
N ARG A 73 -5.27 8.40 16.47
CA ARG A 73 -4.06 7.97 17.16
C ARG A 73 -2.86 7.89 16.19
N PRO A 74 -1.65 8.24 16.66
CA PRO A 74 -0.45 8.12 15.85
C PRO A 74 -0.16 6.64 15.59
N LEU A 75 0.47 6.35 14.44
CA LEU A 75 0.82 4.98 14.06
C LEU A 75 1.70 4.28 15.11
N SER A 76 2.55 5.04 15.81
CA SER A 76 3.36 4.54 16.94
C SER A 76 2.51 4.02 18.11
N ALA A 77 1.40 4.67 18.44
CA ALA A 77 0.50 4.22 19.50
C ALA A 77 -0.25 2.95 19.09
N VAL A 78 -0.72 2.89 17.84
CA VAL A 78 -1.32 1.68 17.27
C VAL A 78 -0.34 0.51 17.27
N ALA A 79 0.91 0.76 16.88
CA ALA A 79 1.97 -0.26 16.90
C ALA A 79 2.22 -0.78 18.33
N ALA A 80 2.26 0.11 19.31
CA ALA A 80 2.44 -0.23 20.72
C ALA A 80 1.29 -1.09 21.26
N GLU A 81 0.03 -0.74 20.95
CA GLU A 81 -1.15 -1.52 21.34
C GLU A 81 -1.14 -2.93 20.72
N GLN A 82 -0.74 -3.03 19.45
CA GLN A 82 -0.65 -4.30 18.73
C GLN A 82 0.60 -5.10 19.09
N LYS A 83 1.50 -4.58 19.95
CA LYS A 83 2.81 -5.16 20.27
C LYS A 83 3.65 -5.49 19.02
N ARG A 84 3.53 -4.64 17.99
CA ARG A 84 4.23 -4.80 16.71
C ARG A 84 5.23 -3.65 16.50
N PRO A 85 6.33 -3.87 15.77
CA PRO A 85 7.24 -2.79 15.43
C PRO A 85 6.57 -1.83 14.44
N VAL A 86 6.68 -0.52 14.69
CA VAL A 86 6.07 0.52 13.84
C VAL A 86 6.53 0.44 12.37
N ASN A 87 7.77 0.00 12.14
CA ASN A 87 8.32 -0.17 10.80
C ASN A 87 7.61 -1.28 10.00
N GLU A 88 7.12 -2.33 10.68
CA GLU A 88 6.34 -3.39 10.04
C GLU A 88 4.97 -2.86 9.61
N LEU A 89 4.31 -2.06 10.47
CA LEU A 89 3.05 -1.39 10.10
C LEU A 89 3.25 -0.44 8.91
N ILE A 90 4.34 0.34 8.93
CA ILE A 90 4.71 1.21 7.80
C ILE A 90 4.89 0.38 6.51
N ALA A 91 5.56 -0.77 6.59
CA ALA A 91 5.76 -1.64 5.43
C ALA A 91 4.43 -2.20 4.89
N ILE A 92 3.55 -2.68 5.77
CA ILE A 92 2.21 -3.18 5.42
C ILE A 92 1.38 -2.07 4.75
N LEU A 93 1.38 -0.87 5.31
CA LEU A 93 0.69 0.29 4.74
C LEU A 93 1.21 0.63 3.33
N ASN A 94 2.52 0.69 3.15
CA ASN A 94 3.11 0.96 1.84
C ASN A 94 2.73 -0.11 0.81
N GLN A 95 2.71 -1.38 1.21
CA GLN A 95 2.28 -2.48 0.36
C GLN A 95 0.79 -2.34 -0.02
N ALA A 96 -0.07 -2.05 0.94
CA ALA A 96 -1.50 -1.85 0.71
C ALA A 96 -1.77 -0.68 -0.24
N ILE A 97 -1.09 0.45 -0.06
CA ILE A 97 -1.18 1.62 -0.94
C ILE A 97 -0.76 1.25 -2.37
N THR A 98 0.37 0.55 -2.51
CA THR A 98 0.89 0.13 -3.82
C THR A 98 -0.09 -0.82 -4.52
N ALA A 99 -0.60 -1.82 -3.80
CA ALA A 99 -1.59 -2.77 -4.32
C ALA A 99 -2.90 -2.07 -4.73
N TYR A 100 -3.38 -1.14 -3.92
CA TYR A 100 -4.60 -0.37 -4.22
C TYR A 100 -4.43 0.47 -5.49
N ARG A 101 -3.30 1.15 -5.65
CA ARG A 101 -3.01 1.96 -6.84
C ARG A 101 -2.83 1.11 -8.10
N ALA A 102 -2.20 -0.05 -7.99
CA ALA A 102 -2.08 -0.99 -9.10
C ALA A 102 -3.46 -1.50 -9.56
N ALA A 103 -4.38 -1.73 -8.62
CA ALA A 103 -5.75 -2.14 -8.92
C ALA A 103 -6.63 -0.98 -9.43
N ASN A 104 -6.30 0.27 -9.10
CA ASN A 104 -7.08 1.47 -9.43
C ASN A 104 -6.24 2.52 -10.18
N PRO A 105 -5.80 2.25 -11.41
CA PRO A 105 -4.98 3.18 -12.19
C PRO A 105 -5.69 4.51 -12.49
N THR A 106 -7.04 4.54 -12.53
CA THR A 106 -7.82 5.76 -12.74
C THR A 106 -7.68 6.77 -11.59
N SER A 107 -7.39 6.33 -10.36
CA SER A 107 -7.10 7.24 -9.25
C SER A 107 -5.81 8.05 -9.49
N ALA A 108 -4.85 7.48 -10.23
CA ALA A 108 -3.66 8.21 -10.68
C ALA A 108 -4.00 9.22 -11.80
N LEU A 109 -4.93 8.91 -12.70
CA LEU A 109 -5.39 9.86 -13.74
C LEU A 109 -6.27 11.00 -13.18
N GLN A 110 -7.06 10.73 -12.13
CA GLN A 110 -7.72 11.75 -11.30
C GLN A 110 -6.75 12.61 -10.48
N THR A 111 -5.45 12.35 -10.56
CA THR A 111 -4.41 13.21 -9.98
C THR A 111 -4.12 14.42 -10.87
N ALA A 112 -4.36 14.33 -12.19
CA ALA A 112 -4.14 15.42 -13.15
C ALA A 112 -5.39 16.28 -13.40
N GLU A 113 -6.58 15.71 -13.23
CA GLU A 113 -7.82 16.49 -13.25
C GLU A 113 -8.16 16.89 -11.81
N PRO A 114 -8.00 18.17 -11.41
CA PRO A 114 -8.48 18.60 -10.10
C PRO A 114 -9.96 18.22 -10.01
N GLN A 115 -10.35 17.59 -8.91
CA GLN A 115 -11.74 17.36 -8.52
C GLN A 115 -12.43 18.73 -8.44
N HIS A 116 -12.77 19.28 -9.60
CA HIS A 116 -13.52 20.51 -9.72
C HIS A 116 -14.94 20.10 -9.33
N PRO A 117 -15.48 20.52 -8.17
CA PRO A 117 -16.92 20.58 -8.04
C PRO A 117 -17.44 21.32 -9.29
N PRO A 118 -18.62 20.96 -9.85
CA PRO A 118 -19.14 21.61 -11.04
C PRO A 118 -18.96 23.10 -10.86
N SER A 119 -18.12 23.68 -11.73
CA SER A 119 -17.58 25.02 -11.51
C SER A 119 -18.76 25.93 -11.16
N LEU A 120 -18.64 26.76 -10.12
CA LEU A 120 -19.71 27.72 -9.82
C LEU A 120 -20.03 28.58 -11.05
N LEU A 121 -19.05 28.73 -11.95
CA LEU A 121 -19.22 29.24 -13.30
C LEU A 121 -20.20 28.39 -14.13
N GLN A 122 -20.06 27.07 -14.25
CA GLN A 122 -21.07 26.21 -14.90
C GLN A 122 -22.47 26.33 -14.29
N ARG A 123 -22.59 26.49 -12.96
CA ARG A 123 -23.89 26.72 -12.28
C ARG A 123 -24.48 28.11 -12.55
N LEU A 124 -23.63 29.15 -12.60
CA LEU A 124 -24.04 30.52 -12.90
C LEU A 124 -24.33 30.73 -14.40
N PHE A 125 -23.63 30.03 -15.28
CA PHE A 125 -23.81 30.09 -16.74
C PHE A 125 -24.87 29.11 -17.28
N GLY A 126 -25.58 28.37 -16.42
CA GLY A 126 -26.82 27.68 -16.79
C GLY A 126 -26.69 26.54 -17.81
N LEU A 127 -25.49 25.98 -18.01
CA LEU A 127 -25.27 24.85 -18.92
C LEU A 127 -25.54 23.52 -18.19
N GLU A 128 -26.79 23.29 -17.81
CA GLU A 128 -27.27 21.97 -17.40
C GLU A 128 -27.37 21.08 -18.65
N PRO A 129 -26.72 19.89 -18.69
CA PRO A 129 -27.07 18.89 -19.68
C PRO A 129 -28.45 18.37 -19.31
N ARG A 130 -29.48 19.03 -19.87
CA ARG A 130 -30.90 18.70 -19.73
C ARG A 130 -31.06 17.18 -19.80
N ARG A 131 -31.17 16.51 -18.65
CA ARG A 131 -31.65 15.13 -18.62
C ARG A 131 -33.10 15.19 -19.07
N ALA A 132 -33.32 14.80 -20.32
CA ALA A 132 -34.65 14.53 -20.84
C ALA A 132 -35.28 13.39 -20.00
N PRO A 133 -36.61 13.44 -19.78
CA PRO A 133 -37.33 12.48 -18.94
C PRO A 133 -37.27 11.05 -19.47
#